data_AF-A0A494J8I6-F1
#
_entry.id   AF-A0A494J8I6-F1
#
_cell.length_a   1.000
_cell.length_b   1.000
_cell.length_c   1.000
_cell.angle_alpha   90.00
_cell.angle_beta   90.00
_cell.angle_gamma   90.00
#
_symmetry.space_group_name_H-M   'P 1'
#
loop_
_entity.id
_entity.type
_entity.pdbx_description
1 polymer ?
#
loop_
_entity_poly.entity_id
_entity_poly.type
_entity_poly.pdbx_seq_one_letter_code
_entity_poly.pdbx_strand_id
1 'polypeptide(L)'
;MDERIEKLKNMQTGLLIDVVKNHKKHGYPLELREAAIETLKDRGITSEELELSGNLYNLQYEEAMTEYRKFNINSTLGFILYILAVLTAFGRSGISIIIYLAAMLFIGLAFNNSKRIAQITKDDLPDYYIVLLPSFFFYFIMFFITRKQVKERIDLMT
;
A
#
# COMPACT_ATOMS: atom_id res chain seq x y z
N MET A 1 11.76 -29.48 -9.87
CA MET A 1 12.08 -28.75 -8.62
C MET A 1 12.41 -27.33 -9.05
N ASP A 2 11.79 -26.32 -8.44
CA ASP A 2 12.02 -24.91 -8.82
C ASP A 2 13.50 -24.56 -8.55
N GLU A 3 14.23 -24.09 -9.56
CA GLU A 3 15.68 -23.80 -9.49
C GLU A 3 16.00 -22.81 -8.36
N ARG A 4 15.03 -21.97 -8.00
CA ARG A 4 15.12 -20.99 -6.92
C ARG A 4 15.24 -21.64 -5.54
N ILE A 5 14.56 -22.77 -5.33
CA ILE A 5 14.58 -23.52 -4.06
C ILE A 5 15.96 -24.14 -3.84
N GLU A 6 16.59 -24.64 -4.91
CA GLU A 6 17.94 -25.21 -4.83
C GLU A 6 18.99 -24.14 -4.45
N LYS A 7 18.83 -22.92 -4.97
CA LYS A 7 19.70 -21.78 -4.64
C LYS A 7 19.61 -21.37 -3.16
N LEU A 8 18.50 -21.62 -2.47
CA LEU A 8 18.33 -21.28 -1.05
C LEU A 8 19.36 -21.98 -0.15
N LYS A 9 19.74 -23.23 -0.48
CA LYS A 9 20.69 -24.01 0.32
C LYS A 9 22.04 -23.32 0.46
N ASN A 10 22.47 -22.62 -0.58
CA ASN A 10 23.75 -21.91 -0.64
C ASN A 10 23.64 -20.42 -0.27
N MET A 11 22.43 -19.90 -0.02
CA MET A 11 22.24 -18.50 0.37
C MET A 11 22.77 -18.23 1.79
N GLN A 12 23.24 -17.01 2.02
CA GLN A 12 23.58 -16.55 3.37
C GLN A 12 22.33 -16.47 4.25
N THR A 13 22.49 -16.73 5.55
CA THR A 13 21.37 -16.74 6.51
C THR A 13 20.57 -15.44 6.52
N GLY A 14 21.24 -14.28 6.43
CA GLY A 14 20.55 -12.98 6.35
C GLY A 14 19.67 -12.84 5.11
N LEU A 15 20.09 -13.38 3.96
CA LEU A 15 19.29 -13.37 2.73
C LEU A 15 18.09 -14.32 2.81
N LEU A 16 18.25 -15.48 3.45
CA LEU A 16 17.13 -16.38 3.74
C LEU A 16 16.09 -15.72 4.66
N ILE A 17 16.55 -15.01 5.68
CA ILE A 17 15.67 -14.23 6.57
C ILE A 17 14.93 -13.15 5.77
N ASP A 18 15.60 -12.43 4.86
CA ASP A 18 14.94 -11.47 3.98
C ASP A 18 13.89 -12.14 3.09
N VAL A 19 14.19 -13.29 2.48
CA VAL A 19 13.25 -14.07 1.68
C VAL A 19 12.01 -14.43 2.49
N VAL A 20 12.16 -14.87 3.74
CA VAL A 20 11.03 -15.22 4.62
C VAL A 20 10.19 -13.99 4.96
N LYS A 21 10.85 -12.94 5.48
CA LYS A 21 10.22 -11.72 5.97
C LYS A 21 9.50 -10.96 4.86
N ASN A 22 10.18 -10.80 3.72
CA ASN A 22 9.79 -9.91 2.62
C ASN A 22 9.23 -10.65 1.41
N HIS A 23 8.86 -11.94 1.51
CA HIS A 23 8.31 -12.71 0.38
C HIS A 23 7.16 -11.99 -0.35
N LYS A 24 6.19 -11.40 0.38
CA LYS A 24 5.07 -10.66 -0.23
C LYS A 24 5.51 -9.40 -0.96
N LYS A 25 6.54 -8.72 -0.45
CA LYS A 25 7.09 -7.50 -1.08
C LYS A 25 7.76 -7.86 -2.40
N HIS A 26 8.55 -8.92 -2.42
CA HIS A 26 9.25 -9.39 -3.61
C HIS A 26 8.38 -10.19 -4.58
N GLY A 27 7.10 -10.43 -4.25
CA GLY A 27 6.22 -11.27 -5.05
C GLY A 27 6.64 -12.74 -5.09
N TYR A 28 7.36 -13.20 -4.06
CA TYR A 28 7.79 -14.58 -3.96
C TYR A 28 6.63 -15.49 -3.56
N PRO A 29 6.53 -16.68 -4.18
CA PRO A 29 5.47 -17.63 -3.89
C PRO A 29 5.65 -18.23 -2.49
N LEU A 30 4.57 -18.73 -1.91
CA LEU A 30 4.58 -19.24 -0.52
C LEU A 30 5.53 -20.43 -0.37
N GLU A 31 5.61 -21.27 -1.40
CA GLU A 31 6.47 -22.46 -1.46
C GLU A 31 7.95 -22.08 -1.32
N LEU A 32 8.37 -20.94 -1.87
CA LEU A 32 9.74 -20.45 -1.73
C LEU A 32 10.01 -19.96 -0.29
N ARG A 33 9.02 -19.32 0.33
CA ARG A 33 9.11 -18.91 1.75
C ARG A 33 9.19 -20.12 2.65
N GLU A 34 8.37 -21.14 2.44
CA GLU A 34 8.36 -22.37 3.23
C GLU A 34 9.70 -23.10 3.13
N ALA A 35 10.23 -23.23 1.91
CA ALA A 35 11.56 -23.80 1.70
C ALA A 35 12.69 -22.98 2.37
N ALA A 36 12.56 -21.65 2.43
CA ALA A 36 13.50 -20.80 3.14
C ALA A 36 13.43 -20.99 4.66
N ILE A 37 12.22 -21.14 5.23
CA ILE A 37 12.01 -21.47 6.65
C ILE A 37 12.61 -22.84 6.98
N GLU A 38 12.40 -23.85 6.13
CA GLU A 38 12.99 -25.18 6.31
C GLU A 38 14.52 -25.13 6.27
N THR A 39 15.10 -24.40 5.31
CA THR A 39 16.55 -24.21 5.22
C THR A 39 17.12 -23.48 6.45
N LEU A 40 16.38 -22.52 7.03
CA LEU A 40 16.78 -21.85 8.27
C LEU A 40 16.69 -22.79 9.48
N LYS A 41 15.68 -23.65 9.53
CA LYS A 41 15.52 -24.67 10.56
C LYS A 41 16.67 -25.68 10.54
N ASP A 42 17.11 -26.11 9.36
CA ASP A 42 18.30 -26.96 9.19
C ASP A 42 19.59 -26.30 9.72
N ARG A 43 19.61 -24.95 9.78
CA ARG A 43 20.71 -24.15 10.34
C ARG A 43 20.51 -23.82 11.83
N GLY A 44 19.49 -24.39 12.46
CA GLY A 44 19.18 -24.18 13.87
C GLY A 44 18.38 -22.91 14.17
N ILE A 45 17.80 -22.24 13.17
CA ILE A 45 16.95 -21.05 13.36
C ILE A 45 15.49 -21.47 13.17
N THR A 46 14.71 -21.39 14.24
CA THR A 46 13.31 -21.82 14.27
C THR A 46 12.35 -20.72 13.86
N SER A 47 11.14 -21.09 13.44
CA SER A 47 10.08 -20.12 13.15
C SER A 47 9.68 -19.28 14.36
N GLU A 48 9.76 -19.85 15.57
CA GLU A 48 9.47 -19.14 16.83
C GLU A 48 10.52 -18.04 17.09
N GLU A 49 11.81 -18.33 16.88
CA GLU A 49 12.87 -17.32 16.96
C GLU A 49 12.71 -16.23 15.89
N LEU A 50 12.29 -16.59 14.67
CA LEU A 50 11.97 -15.64 13.62
C LEU A 50 10.78 -14.75 14.01
N GLU A 51 9.78 -15.29 14.69
CA GLU A 51 8.61 -14.54 15.16
C GLU A 51 8.99 -13.57 16.29
N LEU A 52 9.67 -14.07 17.32
CA LEU A 52 10.15 -13.28 18.45
C LEU A 52 11.10 -12.14 18.02
N SER A 53 11.88 -12.35 16.96
CA SER A 53 12.78 -11.34 16.39
C SER A 53 12.13 -10.42 15.35
N GLY A 54 10.84 -10.59 15.03
CA GLY A 54 10.14 -9.76 14.05
C GLY A 54 10.58 -10.00 12.59
N ASN A 55 11.08 -11.19 12.30
CA ASN A 55 11.60 -11.62 11.00
C ASN A 55 10.72 -12.64 10.28
N LEU A 56 9.69 -13.19 10.95
CA LEU A 56 8.77 -14.12 10.32
C LEU A 56 7.79 -13.45 9.35
N TYR A 57 7.45 -12.18 9.64
CA TYR A 57 6.53 -11.36 8.86
C TYR A 57 7.01 -9.91 8.78
N ASN A 58 6.88 -9.27 7.62
CA ASN A 58 6.99 -7.82 7.53
C ASN A 58 5.66 -7.15 7.89
N LEU A 59 5.40 -7.00 9.20
CA LEU A 59 4.15 -6.40 9.70
C LEU A 59 3.94 -4.97 9.19
N GLN A 60 5.00 -4.16 9.10
CA GLN A 60 4.91 -2.79 8.59
C GLN A 60 4.46 -2.75 7.13
N TYR A 61 5.02 -3.62 6.28
CA TYR A 61 4.60 -3.75 4.89
C TYR A 61 3.15 -4.24 4.77
N GLU A 62 2.72 -5.19 5.61
CA GLU A 62 1.34 -5.69 5.59
C GLU A 62 0.32 -4.62 6.02
N GLU A 63 0.65 -3.86 7.05
CA GLU A 63 -0.13 -2.71 7.50
C GLU A 63 -0.20 -1.63 6.40
N ALA A 64 0.94 -1.27 5.81
CA ALA A 64 1.00 -0.30 4.71
C ALA A 64 0.19 -0.76 3.49
N MET A 65 0.29 -2.04 3.12
CA MET A 65 -0.49 -2.61 2.02
C MET A 65 -1.99 -2.63 2.31
N THR A 66 -2.37 -2.83 3.57
CA THR A 66 -3.78 -2.76 4.01
C THR A 66 -4.33 -1.35 3.85
N GLU A 67 -3.60 -0.34 4.33
CA GLU A 67 -3.98 1.06 4.16
C GLU A 67 -3.94 1.50 2.69
N TYR A 68 -3.02 0.95 1.89
CA TYR A 68 -2.95 1.19 0.44
C TYR A 68 -4.19 0.68 -0.31
N ARG A 69 -4.68 -0.50 0.05
CA ARG A 69 -5.93 -1.03 -0.53
C ARG A 69 -7.11 -0.13 -0.20
N LYS A 70 -7.22 0.33 1.05
CA LYS A 70 -8.26 1.29 1.47
C LYS A 70 -8.13 2.62 0.73
N PHE A 71 -6.91 3.14 0.59
CA PHE A 71 -6.62 4.34 -0.18
C PHE A 71 -7.07 4.17 -1.64
N ASN A 72 -6.74 3.05 -2.28
CA ASN A 72 -7.14 2.79 -3.67
C ASN A 72 -8.65 2.76 -3.85
N ILE A 73 -9.38 2.09 -2.96
CA ILE A 73 -10.85 2.03 -3.00
C ILE A 73 -11.44 3.43 -2.82
N ASN A 74 -11.07 4.13 -1.74
CA ASN A 74 -11.62 5.44 -1.41
C ASN A 74 -11.26 6.51 -2.45
N SER A 75 -10.01 6.54 -2.95
CA SER A 75 -9.61 7.48 -4.01
C SER A 75 -10.37 7.23 -5.31
N THR A 76 -10.64 5.97 -5.66
CA THR A 76 -11.43 5.63 -6.86
C THR A 76 -12.87 6.11 -6.72
N LEU A 77 -13.51 5.81 -5.59
CA LEU A 77 -14.89 6.22 -5.33
C LEU A 77 -15.02 7.74 -5.30
N GLY A 78 -14.09 8.42 -4.62
CA GLY A 78 -14.03 9.88 -4.60
C GLY A 78 -13.90 10.47 -6.00
N PHE A 79 -13.06 9.88 -6.85
CA PHE A 79 -12.86 10.32 -8.23
C PHE A 79 -14.07 10.08 -9.15
N ILE A 80 -14.71 8.91 -9.05
CA ILE A 80 -15.93 8.62 -9.81
C ILE A 80 -17.05 9.58 -9.42
N LEU A 81 -17.29 9.75 -8.11
CA LEU A 81 -18.33 10.65 -7.61
C LEU A 81 -18.04 12.11 -7.97
N TYR A 82 -16.77 12.51 -7.96
CA TYR A 82 -16.36 13.83 -8.40
C TYR A 82 -16.70 14.07 -9.88
N ILE A 83 -16.39 13.12 -10.78
CA ILE A 83 -16.78 13.22 -12.20
C ILE A 83 -18.30 13.32 -12.35
N LEU A 84 -19.06 12.52 -11.59
CA LEU A 84 -20.53 12.57 -11.62
C LEU A 84 -21.07 13.92 -11.12
N ALA A 85 -20.49 14.47 -10.06
CA ALA A 85 -20.82 15.80 -9.57
C ALA A 85 -20.55 16.85 -10.66
N VAL A 86 -19.44 16.71 -11.38
CA VAL A 86 -19.07 17.62 -12.48
C VAL A 86 -20.09 17.61 -13.61
N LEU A 87 -20.47 16.42 -14.07
CA LEU A 87 -21.43 16.24 -15.16
C LEU A 87 -22.84 16.74 -14.80
N THR A 88 -23.22 16.60 -13.53
CA THR A 88 -24.56 16.99 -13.05
C THR A 88 -24.66 18.45 -12.61
N ALA A 89 -23.53 19.14 -12.41
CA ALA A 89 -23.49 20.54 -11.96
C ALA A 89 -24.22 21.53 -12.90
N PHE A 90 -24.25 21.25 -14.21
CA PHE A 90 -24.95 22.10 -15.20
C PHE A 90 -26.47 22.09 -15.03
N GLY A 91 -27.03 21.04 -14.41
CA GLY A 91 -28.48 20.87 -14.22
C GLY A 91 -29.06 21.60 -13.01
N ARG A 92 -28.24 22.27 -12.16
CA ARG A 92 -28.65 22.98 -10.92
C ARG A 92 -29.61 22.20 -10.02
N SER A 93 -29.50 20.87 -9.98
CA SER A 93 -30.31 20.03 -9.10
C SER A 93 -29.63 19.86 -7.74
N GLY A 94 -30.40 19.77 -6.65
CA GLY A 94 -29.86 19.47 -5.31
C GLY A 94 -29.11 18.13 -5.24
N ILE A 95 -29.36 17.24 -6.21
CA ILE A 95 -28.65 15.96 -6.38
C ILE A 95 -27.15 16.19 -6.62
N SER A 96 -26.76 17.20 -7.40
CA SER A 96 -25.35 17.51 -7.67
C SER A 96 -24.57 17.86 -6.39
N ILE A 97 -25.21 18.55 -5.46
CA ILE A 97 -24.64 18.91 -4.15
C ILE A 97 -24.44 17.64 -3.31
N ILE A 98 -25.42 16.72 -3.29
CA ILE A 98 -25.32 15.46 -2.55
C ILE A 98 -24.17 14.61 -3.08
N ILE A 99 -24.05 14.46 -4.40
CA ILE A 99 -22.96 13.70 -5.03
C ILE A 99 -21.61 14.35 -4.73
N TYR A 100 -21.52 15.68 -4.76
CA TYR A 100 -20.30 16.40 -4.41
C TYR A 100 -19.89 16.17 -2.95
N LEU A 101 -20.82 16.23 -1.99
CA LEU A 101 -20.54 15.94 -0.59
C LEU A 101 -20.09 14.48 -0.37
N ALA A 102 -20.69 13.53 -1.09
CA ALA A 102 -20.26 12.14 -1.09
C ALA A 102 -18.83 12.00 -1.65
N ALA A 103 -18.49 12.69 -2.74
CA ALA A 103 -17.14 12.72 -3.28
C ALA A 103 -16.14 13.25 -2.23
N MET A 104 -16.45 14.37 -1.57
CA MET A 104 -15.61 14.96 -0.53
C MET A 104 -15.36 14.00 0.65
N LEU A 105 -16.37 13.23 1.06
CA LEU A 105 -16.21 12.21 2.10
C LEU A 105 -15.17 11.15 1.70
N PHE A 106 -15.30 10.57 0.50
CA PHE A 106 -14.36 9.53 0.04
C PHE A 106 -12.94 10.08 -0.20
N ILE A 107 -12.83 11.33 -0.66
CA ILE A 107 -11.54 12.04 -0.78
C ILE A 107 -10.90 12.19 0.60
N GLY A 108 -11.67 12.61 1.62
CA GLY A 108 -11.20 12.72 3.00
C GLY A 108 -10.76 11.38 3.59
N LEU A 109 -11.50 10.31 3.31
CA LEU A 109 -11.11 8.95 3.70
C LEU A 109 -9.82 8.52 3.01
N ALA A 110 -9.68 8.76 1.70
CA ALA A 110 -8.45 8.47 0.98
C ALA A 110 -7.25 9.21 1.59
N PHE A 111 -7.43 10.49 1.92
CA PHE A 111 -6.41 11.29 2.60
C PHE A 111 -5.99 10.70 3.95
N ASN A 112 -6.95 10.27 4.76
CA ASN A 112 -6.63 9.63 6.05
C ASN A 112 -5.82 8.33 5.87
N ASN A 113 -6.15 7.52 4.86
CA ASN A 113 -5.38 6.32 4.55
C ASN A 113 -3.95 6.68 4.09
N SER A 114 -3.77 7.70 3.23
CA SER A 114 -2.44 8.14 2.80
C SER A 114 -1.59 8.67 3.95
N LYS A 115 -2.20 9.37 4.92
CA LYS A 115 -1.52 9.83 6.13
C LYS A 115 -1.05 8.66 7.00
N ARG A 116 -1.87 7.63 7.15
CA ARG A 116 -1.48 6.40 7.85
C ARG A 116 -0.32 5.70 7.15
N ILE A 117 -0.33 5.62 5.82
CA ILE A 117 0.80 5.09 5.05
C ILE A 117 2.07 5.90 5.34
N ALA A 118 2.00 7.24 5.32
CA ALA A 118 3.13 8.12 5.65
C ALA A 118 3.74 7.82 7.03
N GLN A 119 2.88 7.61 8.02
CA GLN A 119 3.28 7.28 9.39
C GLN A 119 3.98 5.92 9.46
N ILE A 120 3.46 4.92 8.75
CA ILE A 120 4.04 3.57 8.72
C ILE A 120 5.38 3.59 7.98
N THR A 121 5.48 4.31 6.86
CA THR A 121 6.71 4.45 6.08
C THR A 121 7.75 5.35 6.75
N LYS A 122 7.37 6.09 7.82
CA LYS A 122 8.20 7.13 8.48
C LYS A 122 8.75 8.15 7.48
N ASP A 123 7.96 8.42 6.46
CA ASP A 123 8.38 9.13 5.28
C ASP A 123 7.36 10.24 5.07
N ASP A 124 7.81 11.49 5.06
CA ASP A 124 6.91 12.64 4.92
C ASP A 124 6.28 12.56 3.52
N LEU A 125 5.01 12.15 3.45
CA LEU A 125 4.22 12.43 2.26
C LEU A 125 4.13 13.96 2.15
N PRO A 126 4.33 14.53 0.94
CA PRO A 126 4.12 15.96 0.77
C PRO A 126 2.73 16.28 1.30
N ASP A 127 2.71 17.19 2.27
CA ASP A 127 1.53 17.70 2.94
C ASP A 127 0.58 18.28 1.89
N TYR A 128 -0.31 17.42 1.37
CA TYR A 128 -1.16 17.75 0.23
C TYR A 128 -2.34 18.65 0.65
N TYR A 129 -2.12 19.58 1.58
CA TYR A 129 -3.05 20.61 2.03
C TYR A 129 -3.64 21.45 0.87
N ILE A 130 -3.13 21.30 -0.36
CA ILE A 130 -3.68 21.90 -1.59
C ILE A 130 -4.80 21.07 -2.23
N VAL A 131 -5.27 19.95 -1.65
CA VAL A 131 -6.40 19.16 -2.19
C VAL A 131 -7.77 19.61 -1.66
N LEU A 132 -7.81 20.48 -0.64
CA LEU A 132 -9.08 21.10 -0.23
C LEU A 132 -9.47 22.32 -1.09
N LEU A 133 -8.54 22.84 -1.91
CA LEU A 133 -8.77 23.99 -2.78
C LEU A 133 -8.12 23.90 -4.19
N PRO A 134 -7.96 22.74 -4.86
CA PRO A 134 -7.90 22.81 -6.31
C PRO A 134 -9.33 23.15 -6.71
N SER A 135 -9.54 24.31 -7.32
CA SER A 135 -10.74 24.57 -8.09
C SER A 135 -11.13 23.31 -8.86
N PHE A 136 -12.41 23.10 -9.10
CA PHE A 136 -13.10 22.00 -9.80
C PHE A 136 -12.45 21.46 -11.11
N PHE A 137 -11.29 21.95 -11.51
CA PHE A 137 -10.50 21.54 -12.66
C PHE A 137 -9.27 20.67 -12.31
N PHE A 138 -8.63 20.82 -11.15
CA PHE A 138 -7.32 20.17 -10.91
C PHE A 138 -7.35 18.84 -10.14
N TYR A 139 -8.49 18.44 -9.55
CA TYR A 139 -8.59 17.16 -8.83
C TYR A 139 -8.29 15.95 -9.73
N PHE A 140 -8.61 16.05 -11.02
CA PHE A 140 -8.33 14.99 -11.99
C PHE A 140 -6.84 14.65 -12.09
N ILE A 141 -5.98 15.67 -12.25
CA ILE A 141 -4.52 15.49 -12.36
C ILE A 141 -3.96 14.97 -11.03
N MET A 142 -4.46 15.54 -9.95
CA MET A 142 -4.06 15.22 -8.58
C MET A 142 -4.29 13.77 -8.19
N PHE A 143 -5.40 13.17 -8.64
CA PHE A 143 -5.71 11.75 -8.42
C PHE A 143 -4.59 10.84 -8.94
N PHE A 144 -4.06 11.09 -10.15
CA PHE A 144 -3.00 10.27 -10.73
C PHE A 144 -1.66 10.46 -10.02
N ILE A 145 -1.30 11.71 -9.71
CA ILE A 145 -0.04 12.03 -9.02
C ILE A 145 0.00 11.36 -7.65
N THR A 146 -1.05 11.55 -6.85
CA THR A 146 -1.11 10.98 -5.48
C THR A 146 -1.07 9.45 -5.49
N ARG A 147 -1.78 8.80 -6.42
CA ARG A 147 -1.72 7.33 -6.55
C ARG A 147 -0.34 6.80 -6.88
N LYS A 148 0.35 7.46 -7.81
CA LYS A 148 1.70 7.08 -8.21
C LYS A 148 2.66 7.19 -7.02
N GLN A 149 2.63 8.32 -6.32
CA GLN A 149 3.51 8.58 -5.17
C GLN A 149 3.28 7.61 -4.01
N VAL A 150 2.02 7.33 -3.65
CA VAL A 150 1.72 6.38 -2.56
C VAL A 150 2.23 4.99 -2.90
N LYS A 151 2.10 4.56 -4.15
CA LYS A 151 2.62 3.26 -4.61
C LYS A 151 4.15 3.19 -4.52
N GLU A 152 4.84 4.19 -5.08
CA GLU A 152 6.30 4.25 -5.08
C GLU A 152 6.89 4.15 -3.67
N ARG A 153 6.26 4.79 -2.68
CA ARG A 153 6.72 4.74 -1.28
C ARG A 153 6.60 3.37 -0.64
N ILE A 154 5.51 2.65 -0.92
CA ILE A 154 5.33 1.27 -0.42
C ILE A 154 6.38 0.35 -1.04
N ASP A 155 6.69 0.54 -2.32
CA ASP A 155 7.72 -0.25 -3.02
C ASP A 155 9.13 0.02 -2.44
N LEU A 156 9.38 1.24 -1.94
CA LEU A 156 10.64 1.67 -1.32
C LEU A 156 10.82 1.24 0.15
N MET A 157 9.80 0.69 0.83
CA MET A 157 9.90 0.31 2.25
C MET A 157 10.96 -0.77 2.48
N THR A 158 12.11 -0.42 3.05
CA THR A 158 13.20 -1.36 3.40
C THR A 158 12.87 -2.21 4.61
#